data_AF-A0A930K4S5-F1
#
_entry.id   AF-A0A930K4S5-F1
#
_cell.length_a   1.000
_cell.length_b   1.000
_cell.length_c   1.000
_cell.angle_alpha   90.00
_cell.angle_beta   90.00
_cell.angle_gamma   90.00
#
_symmetry.space_group_name_H-M   'P 1'
#
loop_
_entity.id
_entity.type
_entity.pdbx_description
1 polymer ?
#
loop_
_entity_poly.entity_id
_entity_poly.type
_entity_poly.pdbx_seq_one_letter_code
_entity_poly.pdbx_strand_id
1 'polypeptide(L)'
;MNKIIKLHWNNYLNSDSGKEVVAAFDKLTDPNATMEELLQLASRFDPEFFRNTSTNERNQELGFLDFFNNEIQNIRLEIDKLEQEGSYIDYKTLSSIFFCENEEMEFEDIPQSTFKSELGFNLLWSIILSRYFPEYYIPNFFPMQFIYLKKIAEKYDIELPDMPNRSDYRGRWLYYDEMCKQLNEFAIENDIQSLSELCAFLYGYEMSVVKEEMEYEHRKSMPDVPEQAWILVGNYGEAEKTMKEGFWQSSPFTSKGDILVFYEKSPVKKLNSVWIALEDGFIDPFGHYYSFSYIGNKIEIPGDKAISYADFKNSDYFKARDRKGNFVSKNFQDVSGWQVTFDDYVEIKRMLLEKGFDIEKLPKLYEPVKVGNVKIEHEKDVSEQLLIPLLEQMGWVKDKDFKGEVEFNAGRGKTGFASEKRPDFLLHIVETKDDIEAKVAIEVKHHMKNEKEIHENFKQGRSYAKWGAAEVLMICDMIRIRVYQRNKKNRFEETDYTEFSWNDTENPDKFAELKKLLS
;
A
#
# COMPACT_ATOMS: atom_id res chain seq x y z
N MET A 1 6.74 19.40 -4.16
CA MET A 1 8.09 18.97 -3.74
C MET A 1 8.68 19.85 -2.64
N ASN A 2 9.05 19.22 -1.53
CA ASN A 2 9.81 19.81 -0.43
C ASN A 2 11.32 19.78 -0.76
N LYS A 3 12.05 20.81 -0.31
CA LYS A 3 13.51 20.87 -0.51
C LYS A 3 14.25 20.06 0.56
N ILE A 4 15.33 19.39 0.15
CA ILE A 4 16.28 18.74 1.04
C ILE A 4 16.94 19.80 1.94
N ILE A 5 17.09 19.49 3.24
CA ILE A 5 17.85 20.32 4.17
C ILE A 5 19.32 20.27 3.77
N LYS A 6 19.79 21.27 3.01
CA LYS A 6 21.13 21.34 2.43
C LYS A 6 22.25 21.10 3.44
N LEU A 7 22.11 21.58 4.67
CA LEU A 7 23.11 21.36 5.73
C LEU A 7 23.28 19.87 6.05
N HIS A 8 22.18 19.13 6.22
CA HIS A 8 22.24 17.70 6.55
C HIS A 8 22.79 16.89 5.38
N TRP A 9 22.32 17.20 4.17
CA TRP A 9 22.79 16.54 2.96
C TRP A 9 24.28 16.75 2.70
N ASN A 10 24.75 17.99 2.79
CA ASN A 10 26.17 18.30 2.62
C ASN A 10 27.03 17.65 3.71
N ASN A 11 26.54 17.55 4.95
CA ASN A 11 27.24 16.84 6.02
C ASN A 11 27.35 15.34 5.71
N TYR A 12 26.28 14.72 5.19
CA TYR A 12 26.29 13.32 4.76
C TYR A 12 27.30 13.11 3.62
N LEU A 13 27.23 13.90 2.54
CA LEU A 13 28.15 13.80 1.41
C LEU A 13 29.62 13.94 1.81
N ASN A 14 29.92 14.78 2.81
CA ASN A 14 31.28 14.99 3.28
C ASN A 14 31.77 13.92 4.28
N SER A 15 30.86 13.10 4.82
CA SER A 15 31.19 11.99 5.72
C SER A 15 31.88 10.85 4.97
N ASP A 16 32.62 10.01 5.70
CA ASP A 16 33.26 8.83 5.10
C ASP A 16 32.23 7.87 4.51
N SER A 17 31.08 7.69 5.18
CA SER A 17 29.98 6.86 4.69
C SER A 17 29.37 7.40 3.39
N GLY A 18 29.10 8.70 3.31
CA GLY A 18 28.54 9.31 2.10
C GLY A 18 29.49 9.20 0.91
N LYS A 19 30.78 9.48 1.12
CA LYS A 19 31.81 9.32 0.07
C LYS A 19 31.93 7.88 -0.41
N GLU A 20 31.88 6.91 0.50
CA GLU A 20 31.94 5.49 0.15
C GLU A 20 30.74 5.08 -0.69
N VAL A 21 29.53 5.52 -0.32
CA VAL A 21 28.30 5.21 -1.07
C VAL A 21 28.32 5.84 -2.46
N VAL A 22 28.70 7.12 -2.58
CA VAL A 22 28.84 7.79 -3.87
C VAL A 22 29.86 7.06 -4.75
N ALA A 23 31.04 6.74 -4.21
CA ALA A 23 32.07 6.00 -4.94
C ALA A 23 31.62 4.58 -5.36
N ALA A 24 30.76 3.94 -4.58
CA ALA A 24 30.18 2.66 -4.95
C ALA A 24 29.21 2.80 -6.15
N PHE A 25 28.42 3.87 -6.19
CA PHE A 25 27.51 4.15 -7.30
C PHE A 25 28.21 4.71 -8.55
N ASP A 26 29.37 5.38 -8.41
CA ASP A 26 30.19 5.81 -9.56
C ASP A 26 30.60 4.62 -10.46
N LYS A 27 30.68 3.40 -9.88
CA LYS A 27 30.94 2.17 -10.64
C LYS A 27 29.83 1.83 -11.65
N LEU A 28 28.60 2.31 -11.47
CA LEU A 28 27.51 2.02 -12.43
C LEU A 28 27.87 2.47 -13.84
N THR A 29 28.48 3.64 -13.95
CA THR A 29 28.87 4.26 -15.22
C THR A 29 30.34 4.05 -15.57
N ASP A 30 31.12 3.34 -14.73
CA ASP A 30 32.50 3.01 -15.05
C ASP A 30 32.54 1.90 -16.11
N PRO A 31 33.10 2.14 -17.31
CA PRO A 31 33.19 1.14 -18.37
C PRO A 31 34.01 -0.09 -17.95
N ASN A 32 34.87 0.01 -16.93
CA ASN A 32 35.70 -1.09 -16.43
C ASN A 32 35.03 -1.89 -15.31
N ALA A 33 33.92 -1.39 -14.73
CA ALA A 33 33.21 -2.12 -13.69
C ALA A 33 32.60 -3.40 -14.27
N THR A 34 32.87 -4.52 -13.60
CA THR A 34 32.36 -5.84 -13.97
C THR A 34 30.88 -6.00 -13.61
N MET A 35 30.16 -6.90 -14.30
CA MET A 35 28.77 -7.21 -13.95
C MET A 35 28.65 -7.79 -12.54
N GLU A 36 29.68 -8.49 -12.06
CA GLU A 36 29.75 -8.96 -10.68
C GLU A 36 29.77 -7.82 -9.68
N GLU A 37 30.57 -6.76 -9.91
CA GLU A 37 30.59 -5.58 -9.06
C GLU A 37 29.23 -4.86 -9.03
N LEU A 38 28.54 -4.78 -10.18
CA LEU A 38 27.22 -4.16 -10.24
C LEU A 38 26.15 -4.99 -9.53
N LEU A 39 26.19 -6.32 -9.64
CA LEU A 39 25.29 -7.19 -8.89
C LEU A 39 25.59 -7.15 -7.38
N GLN A 40 26.87 -7.04 -7.00
CA GLN A 40 27.27 -6.83 -5.60
C GLN A 40 26.76 -5.49 -5.05
N LEU A 41 26.77 -4.43 -5.86
CA LEU A 41 26.17 -3.14 -5.52
C LEU A 41 24.67 -3.29 -5.23
N ALA A 42 23.93 -3.99 -6.08
CA ALA A 42 22.51 -4.28 -5.85
C ALA A 42 22.31 -5.08 -4.55
N SER A 43 23.11 -6.12 -4.32
CA SER A 43 23.03 -6.92 -3.08
C SER A 43 23.35 -6.14 -1.81
N ARG A 44 24.16 -5.08 -1.90
CA ARG A 44 24.46 -4.20 -0.77
C ARG A 44 23.25 -3.37 -0.35
N PHE A 45 22.47 -2.86 -1.30
CA PHE A 45 21.37 -1.93 -1.06
C PHE A 45 19.99 -2.61 -1.08
N ASP A 46 19.90 -3.83 -1.60
CA ASP A 46 18.72 -4.70 -1.52
C ASP A 46 19.01 -6.09 -0.96
N PRO A 47 19.51 -6.19 0.29
CA PRO A 47 19.89 -7.47 0.86
C PRO A 47 18.72 -8.44 1.02
N GLU A 48 17.49 -7.95 1.11
CA GLU A 48 16.29 -8.79 1.26
C GLU A 48 15.98 -9.58 -0.01
N PHE A 49 16.10 -8.94 -1.18
CA PHE A 49 15.96 -9.61 -2.47
C PHE A 49 16.94 -10.77 -2.62
N PHE A 50 18.18 -10.58 -2.17
CA PHE A 50 19.23 -11.59 -2.31
C PHE A 50 19.36 -12.54 -1.11
N ARG A 51 18.60 -12.35 -0.03
CA ARG A 51 18.80 -13.07 1.25
C ARG A 51 18.76 -14.59 1.07
N ASN A 52 17.87 -15.08 0.20
CA ASN A 52 17.64 -16.50 -0.03
C ASN A 52 18.15 -16.98 -1.40
N THR A 53 18.93 -16.16 -2.12
CA THR A 53 19.47 -16.51 -3.44
C THR A 53 20.62 -17.50 -3.29
N SER A 54 20.47 -18.69 -3.86
CA SER A 54 21.52 -19.70 -3.92
C SER A 54 22.67 -19.28 -4.85
N THR A 55 23.84 -19.92 -4.71
CA THR A 55 24.97 -19.67 -5.62
C THR A 55 24.61 -19.92 -7.09
N ASN A 56 23.75 -20.91 -7.37
CA ASN A 56 23.33 -21.19 -8.74
C ASN A 56 22.41 -20.10 -9.30
N GLU A 57 21.45 -19.62 -8.50
CA GLU A 57 20.58 -18.49 -8.91
C GLU A 57 21.41 -17.23 -9.12
N ARG A 58 22.39 -16.94 -8.26
CA ARG A 58 23.29 -15.80 -8.43
C ARG A 58 24.12 -15.89 -9.71
N ASN A 59 24.61 -17.08 -10.07
CA ASN A 59 25.31 -17.28 -11.34
C ASN A 59 24.38 -17.11 -12.55
N GLN A 60 23.09 -17.46 -12.43
CA GLN A 60 22.09 -17.21 -13.47
C GLN A 60 21.82 -15.70 -13.61
N GLU A 61 21.66 -14.98 -12.51
CA GLU A 61 21.50 -13.52 -12.50
C GLU A 61 22.69 -12.83 -13.18
N LEU A 62 23.92 -13.25 -12.89
CA LEU A 62 25.12 -12.75 -13.58
C LEU A 62 25.08 -13.03 -15.08
N GLY A 63 24.69 -14.24 -15.49
CA GLY A 63 24.55 -14.59 -16.90
C GLY A 63 23.50 -13.74 -17.63
N PHE A 64 22.38 -13.44 -16.98
CA PHE A 64 21.36 -12.52 -17.53
C PHE A 64 21.89 -11.09 -17.60
N LEU A 65 22.62 -10.63 -16.58
CA LEU A 65 23.18 -9.29 -16.56
C LEU A 65 24.23 -9.09 -17.66
N ASP A 66 25.11 -10.08 -17.90
CA ASP A 66 26.05 -10.10 -19.02
C ASP A 66 25.32 -10.08 -20.37
N PHE A 67 24.24 -10.85 -20.50
CA PHE A 67 23.41 -10.85 -21.71
C PHE A 67 22.80 -9.47 -21.97
N PHE A 68 22.13 -8.87 -20.97
CA PHE A 68 21.53 -7.54 -21.09
C PHE A 68 22.56 -6.46 -21.37
N ASN A 69 23.75 -6.53 -20.75
CA ASN A 69 24.83 -5.60 -21.03
C ASN A 69 25.22 -5.60 -22.51
N ASN A 70 25.35 -6.78 -23.12
CA ASN A 70 25.72 -6.89 -24.54
C ASN A 70 24.61 -6.35 -25.46
N GLU A 71 23.35 -6.68 -25.18
CA GLU A 71 22.21 -6.20 -25.97
C GLU A 71 22.09 -4.68 -25.91
N ILE A 72 22.11 -4.10 -24.69
CA ILE A 72 21.98 -2.65 -24.52
C ILE A 72 23.18 -1.90 -25.08
N GLN A 73 24.40 -2.45 -25.00
CA GLN A 73 25.56 -1.82 -25.61
C GLN A 73 25.37 -1.65 -27.13
N ASN A 74 24.82 -2.66 -27.81
CA ASN A 74 24.52 -2.56 -29.24
C ASN A 74 23.42 -1.52 -29.51
N ILE A 75 22.36 -1.53 -28.71
CA ILE A 75 21.24 -0.59 -28.83
C ILE A 75 21.70 0.86 -28.59
N ARG A 76 22.57 1.10 -27.59
CA ARG A 76 23.13 2.43 -27.31
C ARG A 76 23.90 2.97 -28.51
N LEU A 77 24.68 2.14 -29.20
CA LEU A 77 25.40 2.54 -30.41
C LEU A 77 24.46 2.92 -31.57
N GLU A 78 23.27 2.32 -31.64
CA GLU A 78 22.25 2.68 -32.62
C GLU A 78 21.54 3.97 -32.25
N ILE A 79 21.17 4.13 -30.98
CA ILE A 79 20.57 5.36 -30.45
C ILE A 79 21.51 6.55 -30.62
N ASP A 80 22.80 6.40 -30.30
CA ASP A 80 23.78 7.48 -30.47
C ASP A 80 23.84 7.96 -31.94
N LYS A 81 23.62 7.07 -32.93
CA LYS A 81 23.54 7.46 -34.34
C LYS A 81 22.23 8.21 -34.63
N LEU A 82 21.10 7.70 -34.14
CA LEU A 82 19.80 8.34 -34.33
C LEU A 82 19.75 9.75 -33.71
N GLU A 83 20.33 9.92 -32.53
CA GLU A 83 20.44 11.22 -31.85
C GLU A 83 21.37 12.17 -32.61
N GLN A 84 22.49 11.68 -33.17
CA GLN A 84 23.35 12.47 -34.07
C GLN A 84 22.63 12.92 -35.34
N GLU A 85 21.64 12.15 -35.80
CA GLU A 85 20.76 12.48 -36.92
C GLU A 85 19.58 13.39 -36.51
N GLY A 86 19.46 13.74 -35.23
CA GLY A 86 18.46 14.68 -34.70
C GLY A 86 17.18 14.03 -34.17
N SER A 87 17.15 12.70 -33.99
CA SER A 87 16.03 11.99 -33.39
C SER A 87 15.98 12.22 -31.88
N TYR A 88 14.77 12.33 -31.32
CA TYR A 88 14.54 12.32 -29.88
C TYR A 88 14.05 10.92 -29.48
N ILE A 89 14.75 10.27 -28.57
CA ILE A 89 14.41 8.93 -28.08
C ILE A 89 13.74 9.08 -26.72
N ASP A 90 12.45 8.74 -26.64
CA ASP A 90 11.70 8.71 -25.39
C ASP A 90 11.64 7.30 -24.77
N TYR A 91 11.15 7.21 -23.53
CA TYR A 91 11.02 5.96 -22.79
C TYR A 91 10.17 4.89 -23.54
N LYS A 92 9.12 5.32 -24.24
CA LYS A 92 8.27 4.41 -25.02
C LYS A 92 9.05 3.83 -26.21
N THR A 93 9.87 4.65 -26.86
CA THR A 93 10.73 4.25 -27.97
C THR A 93 11.79 3.25 -27.51
N LEU A 94 12.44 3.50 -26.37
CA LEU A 94 13.38 2.53 -25.77
C LEU A 94 12.70 1.20 -25.45
N SER A 95 11.55 1.23 -24.78
CA SER A 95 10.78 0.02 -24.47
C SER A 95 10.33 -0.73 -25.73
N SER A 96 10.02 -0.01 -26.82
CA SER A 96 9.68 -0.65 -28.11
C SER A 96 10.89 -1.33 -28.73
N ILE A 97 12.08 -0.70 -28.68
CA ILE A 97 13.34 -1.29 -29.15
C ILE A 97 13.65 -2.59 -28.39
N PHE A 98 13.35 -2.65 -27.09
CA PHE A 98 13.64 -3.84 -26.28
C PHE A 98 12.73 -5.04 -26.57
N PHE A 99 11.49 -4.80 -27.03
CA PHE A 99 10.46 -5.85 -27.07
C PHE A 99 9.84 -6.11 -28.43
N CYS A 100 9.92 -5.16 -29.37
CA CYS A 100 9.36 -5.35 -30.71
C CYS A 100 10.33 -6.22 -31.54
N GLU A 101 9.95 -7.46 -31.79
CA GLU A 101 10.77 -8.44 -32.52
C GLU A 101 10.89 -8.13 -34.03
N ASN A 102 10.05 -7.24 -34.57
CA ASN A 102 10.08 -6.80 -35.97
C ASN A 102 9.46 -5.41 -36.14
N GLU A 103 9.73 -4.77 -37.28
CA GLU A 103 9.29 -3.41 -37.62
C GLU A 103 7.76 -3.23 -37.71
N GLU A 104 6.98 -4.31 -37.82
CA GLU A 104 5.51 -4.24 -37.91
C GLU A 104 4.83 -4.36 -36.54
N MET A 105 5.56 -4.74 -35.48
CA MET A 105 5.02 -4.90 -34.15
C MET A 105 4.95 -3.55 -33.43
N GLU A 106 3.75 -3.11 -33.08
CA GLU A 106 3.55 -1.95 -32.22
C GLU A 106 3.72 -2.34 -30.75
N PHE A 107 4.15 -1.39 -29.92
CA PHE A 107 4.34 -1.61 -28.48
C PHE A 107 3.05 -2.11 -27.79
N GLU A 108 1.90 -1.63 -28.26
CA GLU A 108 0.58 -2.02 -27.77
C GLU A 108 0.23 -3.50 -28.05
N ASP A 109 0.87 -4.12 -29.04
CA ASP A 109 0.63 -5.51 -29.45
C ASP A 109 1.44 -6.51 -28.63
N ILE A 110 2.42 -6.05 -27.83
CA ILE A 110 3.24 -6.92 -26.99
C ILE A 110 2.36 -7.60 -25.92
N PRO A 111 2.38 -8.95 -25.83
CA PRO A 111 1.56 -9.66 -24.86
C PRO A 111 1.91 -9.33 -23.41
N GLN A 112 0.89 -9.24 -22.56
CA GLN A 112 1.04 -9.06 -21.10
C GLN A 112 1.94 -10.14 -20.44
N SER A 113 2.01 -11.34 -21.03
CA SER A 113 2.91 -12.40 -20.56
C SER A 113 4.39 -12.07 -20.75
N THR A 114 4.74 -11.31 -21.79
CA THR A 114 6.11 -10.84 -22.03
C THR A 114 6.49 -9.89 -20.90
N PHE A 115 5.72 -8.83 -20.68
CA PHE A 115 5.95 -7.91 -19.55
C PHE A 115 5.97 -8.61 -18.18
N LYS A 116 5.13 -9.63 -17.97
CA LYS A 116 5.18 -10.43 -16.74
C LYS A 116 6.53 -11.13 -16.54
N SER A 117 7.12 -11.67 -17.61
CA SER A 117 8.44 -12.29 -17.57
C SER A 117 9.52 -11.25 -17.26
N GLU A 118 9.48 -10.13 -17.98
CA GLU A 118 10.48 -9.06 -17.92
C GLU A 118 10.47 -8.30 -16.60
N LEU A 119 9.31 -8.14 -15.98
CA LEU A 119 9.20 -7.59 -14.63
C LEU A 119 10.01 -8.40 -13.60
N GLY A 120 10.16 -9.72 -13.81
CA GLY A 120 11.01 -10.57 -12.97
C GLY A 120 12.49 -10.21 -13.05
N PHE A 121 12.91 -9.52 -14.12
CA PHE A 121 14.28 -9.07 -14.37
C PHE A 121 14.43 -7.55 -14.22
N ASN A 122 13.43 -6.83 -13.71
CA ASN A 122 13.45 -5.37 -13.66
C ASN A 122 14.66 -4.80 -12.90
N LEU A 123 15.07 -5.45 -11.80
CA LEU A 123 16.30 -5.09 -11.07
C LEU A 123 17.52 -5.14 -12.00
N LEU A 124 17.71 -6.23 -12.75
CA LEU A 124 18.85 -6.39 -13.66
C LEU A 124 18.78 -5.40 -14.83
N TRP A 125 17.61 -5.24 -15.44
CA TRP A 125 17.36 -4.25 -16.48
C TRP A 125 17.73 -2.84 -16.02
N SER A 126 17.29 -2.44 -14.83
CA SER A 126 17.54 -1.10 -14.28
C SER A 126 19.03 -0.80 -14.06
N ILE A 127 19.84 -1.82 -13.70
CA ILE A 127 21.29 -1.68 -13.57
C ILE A 127 21.91 -1.35 -14.93
N ILE A 128 21.55 -2.10 -15.97
CA ILE A 128 22.10 -1.89 -17.32
C ILE A 128 21.59 -0.59 -17.94
N LEU A 129 20.30 -0.28 -17.78
CA LEU A 129 19.72 0.97 -18.27
C LEU A 129 20.36 2.19 -17.61
N SER A 130 20.55 2.18 -16.28
CA SER A 130 21.23 3.29 -15.59
C SER A 130 22.72 3.40 -15.94
N ARG A 131 23.39 2.30 -16.33
CA ARG A 131 24.76 2.34 -16.85
C ARG A 131 24.88 3.05 -18.19
N TYR A 132 24.00 2.72 -19.14
CA TYR A 132 24.08 3.24 -20.51
C TYR A 132 23.28 4.51 -20.74
N PHE A 133 22.30 4.81 -19.90
CA PHE A 133 21.41 5.98 -19.99
C PHE A 133 21.25 6.66 -18.61
N PRO A 134 22.36 7.05 -17.95
CA PRO A 134 22.36 7.59 -16.58
C PRO A 134 21.59 8.92 -16.43
N GLU A 135 21.34 9.62 -17.53
CA GLU A 135 20.53 10.82 -17.60
C GLU A 135 19.01 10.57 -17.46
N TYR A 136 18.58 9.32 -17.68
CA TYR A 136 17.16 8.94 -17.68
C TYR A 136 16.81 7.90 -16.62
N TYR A 137 17.73 7.00 -16.28
CA TYR A 137 17.43 5.81 -15.51
C TYR A 137 18.22 5.72 -14.21
N ILE A 138 17.53 5.22 -13.19
CA ILE A 138 18.06 5.00 -11.85
C ILE A 138 17.99 3.50 -11.58
N PRO A 139 19.06 2.85 -11.07
CA PRO A 139 18.97 1.43 -10.71
C PRO A 139 17.83 1.24 -9.71
N ASN A 140 16.95 0.26 -9.95
CA ASN A 140 15.78 -0.01 -9.13
C ASN A 140 16.10 -1.09 -8.09
N PHE A 141 16.52 -0.64 -6.90
CA PHE A 141 16.75 -1.50 -5.74
C PHE A 141 15.59 -1.41 -4.73
N PHE A 142 14.40 -1.05 -5.21
CA PHE A 142 13.15 -1.03 -4.45
C PHE A 142 12.28 -2.30 -4.51
N PRO A 143 12.54 -3.35 -5.32
CA PRO A 143 11.79 -4.60 -5.18
C PRO A 143 11.79 -5.10 -3.73
N MET A 144 10.62 -5.44 -3.18
CA MET A 144 10.39 -5.77 -1.76
C MET A 144 10.73 -4.67 -0.75
N GLN A 145 11.12 -3.49 -1.23
CA GLN A 145 11.50 -2.30 -0.46
C GLN A 145 10.69 -1.06 -0.87
N PHE A 146 9.67 -1.24 -1.70
CA PHE A 146 8.90 -0.17 -2.32
C PHE A 146 8.17 0.74 -1.31
N ILE A 147 7.81 0.20 -0.14
CA ILE A 147 7.25 0.99 0.96
C ILE A 147 8.20 2.12 1.41
N TYR A 148 9.52 1.90 1.37
CA TYR A 148 10.48 2.93 1.71
C TYR A 148 10.48 4.05 0.68
N LEU A 149 10.41 3.72 -0.62
CA LEU A 149 10.27 4.73 -1.67
C LEU A 149 8.98 5.55 -1.50
N LYS A 150 7.85 4.90 -1.17
CA LYS A 150 6.60 5.63 -0.90
C LYS A 150 6.75 6.63 0.24
N LYS A 151 7.37 6.24 1.36
CA LYS A 151 7.60 7.15 2.49
C LYS A 151 8.59 8.27 2.16
N ILE A 152 9.63 7.99 1.37
CA ILE A 152 10.52 9.02 0.82
C ILE A 152 9.71 10.02 -0.03
N ALA A 153 8.89 9.52 -0.95
CA ALA A 153 8.06 10.34 -1.81
C ALA A 153 7.06 11.20 -1.02
N GLU A 154 6.40 10.64 -0.01
CA GLU A 154 5.50 11.37 0.90
C GLU A 154 6.25 12.49 1.66
N LYS A 155 7.45 12.18 2.20
CA LYS A 155 8.28 13.14 2.94
C LYS A 155 8.70 14.34 2.08
N TYR A 156 9.08 14.06 0.83
CA TYR A 156 9.57 15.05 -0.11
C TYR A 156 8.52 15.59 -1.07
N ASP A 157 7.26 15.17 -0.93
CA ASP A 157 6.15 15.58 -1.81
C ASP A 157 6.50 15.33 -3.30
N ILE A 158 7.02 14.13 -3.57
CA ILE A 158 7.30 13.59 -4.92
C ILE A 158 6.03 12.86 -5.38
N GLU A 159 5.50 13.26 -6.53
CA GLU A 159 4.29 12.65 -7.09
C GLU A 159 4.66 11.38 -7.87
N LEU A 160 4.67 10.23 -7.17
CA LEU A 160 4.89 8.94 -7.83
C LEU A 160 3.75 8.61 -8.81
N PRO A 161 4.03 7.79 -9.85
CA PRO A 161 3.01 7.40 -10.83
C PRO A 161 1.82 6.68 -10.17
N ASP A 162 0.66 6.73 -10.84
CA ASP A 162 -0.51 5.98 -10.44
C ASP A 162 -0.21 4.46 -10.41
N MET A 163 -0.69 3.80 -9.37
CA MET A 163 -0.42 2.37 -9.18
C MET A 163 -1.19 1.52 -10.21
N PRO A 164 -0.51 0.75 -11.08
CA PRO A 164 -1.17 -0.06 -12.09
C PRO A 164 -1.85 -1.28 -11.46
N ASN A 165 -2.89 -1.80 -12.12
CA ASN A 165 -3.59 -2.99 -11.64
C ASN A 165 -2.72 -4.24 -11.64
N ARG A 166 -3.04 -5.21 -10.76
CA ARG A 166 -2.31 -6.49 -10.61
C ARG A 166 -2.03 -7.23 -11.91
N SER A 167 -3.01 -7.26 -12.82
CA SER A 167 -2.93 -7.97 -14.10
C SER A 167 -2.40 -7.12 -15.26
N ASP A 168 -2.18 -5.82 -15.03
CA ASP A 168 -1.61 -4.91 -16.03
C ASP A 168 -0.09 -4.89 -15.91
N TYR A 169 0.55 -5.97 -16.36
CA TYR A 169 2.00 -6.11 -16.34
C TYR A 169 2.70 -5.06 -17.21
N ARG A 170 2.10 -4.64 -18.32
CA ARG A 170 2.62 -3.53 -19.13
C ARG A 170 2.63 -2.22 -18.34
N GLY A 171 1.52 -1.86 -17.69
CA GLY A 171 1.47 -0.67 -16.83
C GLY A 171 2.48 -0.74 -15.68
N ARG A 172 2.65 -1.92 -15.07
CA ARG A 172 3.65 -2.17 -14.02
C ARG A 172 5.10 -2.01 -14.53
N TRP A 173 5.39 -2.40 -15.77
CA TRP A 173 6.69 -2.16 -16.39
C TRP A 173 6.94 -0.67 -16.59
N LEU A 174 5.99 0.02 -17.24
CA LEU A 174 6.07 1.46 -17.50
C LEU A 174 6.10 2.32 -16.23
N TYR A 175 5.66 1.77 -15.10
CA TYR A 175 5.81 2.42 -13.79
C TYR A 175 7.26 2.79 -13.51
N TYR A 176 8.22 1.94 -13.88
CA TYR A 176 9.65 2.21 -13.69
C TYR A 176 10.12 3.45 -14.47
N ASP A 177 9.67 3.60 -15.72
CA ASP A 177 10.04 4.74 -16.57
C ASP A 177 9.53 6.06 -15.97
N GLU A 178 8.25 6.13 -15.63
CA GLU A 178 7.69 7.35 -15.05
C GLU A 178 8.24 7.61 -13.64
N MET A 179 8.50 6.56 -12.84
CA MET A 179 9.19 6.70 -11.56
C MET A 179 10.57 7.33 -11.72
N CYS A 180 11.38 6.89 -12.70
CA CYS A 180 12.70 7.47 -12.96
C CYS A 180 12.59 8.95 -13.35
N LYS A 181 11.61 9.31 -14.19
CA LYS A 181 11.34 10.70 -14.54
C LYS A 181 11.04 11.56 -13.31
N GLN A 182 10.12 11.14 -12.45
CA GLN A 182 9.74 11.87 -11.23
C GLN A 182 10.93 12.05 -10.26
N LEU A 183 11.78 11.02 -10.13
CA LEU A 183 12.98 11.10 -9.29
C LEU A 183 14.08 12.00 -9.87
N ASN A 184 14.23 12.04 -11.20
CA ASN A 184 15.14 12.96 -11.86
C ASN A 184 14.66 14.42 -11.74
N GLU A 185 13.36 14.67 -11.88
CA GLU A 185 12.78 16.01 -11.63
C GLU A 185 13.05 16.47 -10.19
N PHE A 186 12.86 15.58 -9.22
CA PHE A 186 13.23 15.83 -7.82
C PHE A 186 14.73 16.16 -7.65
N ALA A 187 15.61 15.44 -8.34
CA ALA A 187 17.05 15.65 -8.27
C ALA A 187 17.45 17.03 -8.81
N ILE A 188 16.91 17.42 -9.98
CA ILE A 188 17.11 18.74 -10.58
C ILE A 188 16.64 19.84 -9.63
N GLU A 189 15.44 19.68 -9.08
CA GLU A 189 14.88 20.63 -8.14
C GLU A 189 15.69 20.80 -6.85
N ASN A 190 16.47 19.79 -6.47
CA ASN A 190 17.26 19.79 -5.25
C ASN A 190 18.77 19.95 -5.50
N ASP A 191 19.16 20.39 -6.70
CA ASP A 191 20.54 20.58 -7.14
C ASP A 191 21.43 19.34 -6.91
N ILE A 192 20.89 18.13 -7.03
CA ILE A 192 21.68 16.89 -7.01
C ILE A 192 22.41 16.79 -8.36
N GLN A 193 23.73 16.59 -8.33
CA GLN A 193 24.57 16.83 -9.51
C GLN A 193 24.80 15.59 -10.39
N SER A 194 24.56 14.39 -9.87
CA SER A 194 24.84 13.14 -10.58
C SER A 194 23.90 12.00 -10.17
N LEU A 195 23.84 10.97 -11.02
CA LEU A 195 23.18 9.70 -10.70
C LEU A 195 23.73 9.10 -9.40
N SER A 196 25.05 9.12 -9.19
CA SER A 196 25.67 8.60 -7.97
C SER A 196 25.23 9.35 -6.71
N GLU A 197 25.11 10.68 -6.77
CA GLU A 197 24.59 11.48 -5.66
C GLU A 197 23.10 11.19 -5.40
N LEU A 198 22.29 11.03 -6.46
CA LEU A 198 20.87 10.68 -6.32
C LEU A 198 20.70 9.29 -5.69
N CYS A 199 21.46 8.30 -6.16
CA CYS A 199 21.47 6.96 -5.59
C CYS A 199 21.97 6.96 -4.14
N ALA A 200 22.99 7.75 -3.82
CA ALA A 200 23.46 7.93 -2.45
C ALA A 200 22.38 8.57 -1.55
N PHE A 201 21.64 9.55 -2.07
CA PHE A 201 20.51 10.14 -1.37
C PHE A 201 19.40 9.11 -1.10
N LEU A 202 18.95 8.39 -2.14
CA LEU A 202 17.84 7.44 -2.04
C LEU A 202 18.21 6.23 -1.17
N TYR A 203 19.29 5.52 -1.50
CA TYR A 203 19.63 4.22 -0.91
C TYR A 203 20.54 4.32 0.31
N GLY A 204 21.45 5.31 0.34
CA GLY A 204 22.43 5.47 1.40
C GLY A 204 21.94 6.32 2.57
N TYR A 205 21.37 7.49 2.26
CA TYR A 205 20.92 8.44 3.27
C TYR A 205 19.46 8.18 3.67
N GLU A 206 18.52 8.45 2.78
CA GLU A 206 17.11 8.60 3.16
C GLU A 206 16.45 7.26 3.49
N MET A 207 16.75 6.19 2.75
CA MET A 207 16.23 4.87 3.07
C MET A 207 16.64 4.39 4.47
N SER A 208 17.84 4.73 4.94
CA SER A 208 18.27 4.38 6.30
C SER A 208 17.44 5.11 7.36
N VAL A 209 17.20 6.40 7.15
CA VAL A 209 16.36 7.24 8.03
C VAL A 209 14.93 6.70 8.08
N VAL A 210 14.33 6.42 6.91
CA VAL A 210 12.95 5.90 6.84
C VAL A 210 12.84 4.52 7.49
N LYS A 211 13.84 3.64 7.33
CA LYS A 211 13.87 2.34 8.02
C LYS A 211 13.87 2.51 9.54
N GLU A 212 14.70 3.39 10.08
CA GLU A 212 14.74 3.68 11.52
C GLU A 212 13.41 4.26 12.03
N GLU A 213 12.81 5.19 11.27
CA GLU A 213 11.49 5.76 11.56
C GLU A 213 10.41 4.67 11.59
N MET A 214 10.36 3.79 10.59
CA MET A 214 9.42 2.67 10.51
C MET A 214 9.60 1.68 11.67
N GLU A 215 10.83 1.26 11.95
CA GLU A 215 11.11 0.38 13.09
C GLU A 215 10.66 1.00 14.41
N TYR A 216 10.80 2.32 14.57
CA TYR A 216 10.27 3.03 15.73
C TYR A 216 8.73 2.99 15.77
N GLU A 217 8.06 3.20 14.64
CA GLU A 217 6.61 3.09 14.53
C GLU A 217 6.12 1.66 14.80
N HIS A 218 6.80 0.61 14.32
CA HIS A 218 6.44 -0.80 14.56
C HIS A 218 6.43 -1.13 16.06
N ARG A 219 7.21 -0.41 16.88
CA ARG A 219 7.29 -0.59 18.34
C ARG A 219 6.21 0.17 19.11
N LYS A 220 5.44 1.05 18.46
CA LYS A 220 4.30 1.72 19.12
C LYS A 220 3.19 0.72 19.40
N SER A 221 2.31 1.07 20.34
CA SER A 221 1.13 0.28 20.68
C SER A 221 0.25 0.09 19.46
N MET A 222 -0.18 -1.15 19.24
CA MET A 222 -1.20 -1.51 18.24
C MET A 222 -2.59 -1.18 18.78
N PRO A 223 -3.62 -1.11 17.91
CA PRO A 223 -5.00 -1.14 18.37
C PRO A 223 -5.23 -2.33 19.31
N ASP A 224 -5.92 -2.10 20.44
CA ASP A 224 -6.18 -3.14 21.44
C ASP A 224 -7.03 -4.30 20.89
N VAL A 225 -7.86 -4.01 19.89
CA VAL A 225 -8.73 -4.98 19.22
C VAL A 225 -8.52 -4.86 17.70
N PRO A 226 -7.82 -5.81 17.07
CA PRO A 226 -7.72 -5.89 15.62
C PRO A 226 -9.09 -5.96 14.97
N GLU A 227 -9.26 -5.27 13.86
CA GLU A 227 -10.57 -5.12 13.21
C GLU A 227 -10.78 -6.14 12.10
N GLN A 228 -9.69 -6.58 11.48
CA GLN A 228 -9.73 -7.51 10.38
C GLN A 228 -8.78 -8.67 10.60
N ALA A 229 -9.08 -9.74 9.88
CA ALA A 229 -8.22 -10.89 9.79
C ALA A 229 -8.05 -11.30 8.32
N TRP A 230 -6.86 -11.79 7.98
CA TRP A 230 -6.50 -12.21 6.63
C TRP A 230 -5.87 -13.60 6.66
N ILE A 231 -6.16 -14.42 5.65
CA ILE A 231 -5.46 -15.69 5.46
C ILE A 231 -4.18 -15.43 4.67
N LEU A 232 -3.05 -15.86 5.21
CA LEU A 232 -1.77 -15.91 4.51
C LEU A 232 -1.47 -17.34 4.12
N VAL A 233 -0.92 -17.53 2.92
CA VAL A 233 -0.60 -18.87 2.40
C VAL A 233 0.81 -18.86 1.82
N GLY A 234 1.66 -19.77 2.29
CA GLY A 234 3.01 -19.92 1.72
C GLY A 234 3.76 -21.11 2.28
N ASN A 235 5.07 -21.14 2.08
CA ASN A 235 5.97 -22.13 2.66
C ASN A 235 7.02 -21.38 3.47
N TYR A 236 7.31 -21.86 4.67
CA TYR A 236 8.48 -21.37 5.39
C TYR A 236 9.74 -22.05 4.83
N GLY A 237 10.64 -21.25 4.27
CA GLY A 237 12.02 -21.68 4.10
C GLY A 237 12.72 -21.77 5.45
N GLU A 238 14.02 -22.08 5.45
CA GLU A 238 14.78 -22.27 6.69
C GLU A 238 14.89 -20.97 7.49
N ALA A 239 15.08 -19.83 6.82
CA ALA A 239 15.16 -18.52 7.46
C ALA A 239 13.82 -18.15 8.11
N GLU A 240 12.70 -18.37 7.40
CA GLU A 240 11.37 -17.94 7.83
C GLU A 240 10.86 -18.72 9.07
N LYS A 241 11.37 -19.93 9.32
CA LYS A 241 11.04 -20.70 10.53
C LYS A 241 11.41 -19.97 11.81
N THR A 242 12.52 -19.23 11.78
CA THR A 242 13.05 -18.47 12.94
C THR A 242 12.76 -16.98 12.86
N MET A 243 12.07 -16.54 11.82
CA MET A 243 11.69 -15.15 11.59
C MET A 243 10.82 -14.64 12.75
N LYS A 244 11.20 -13.48 13.27
CA LYS A 244 10.42 -12.74 14.28
C LYS A 244 9.56 -11.67 13.64
N GLU A 245 10.08 -11.08 12.57
CA GLU A 245 9.44 -10.10 11.72
C GLU A 245 9.97 -10.21 10.29
N GLY A 246 9.19 -9.78 9.31
CA GLY A 246 9.62 -9.75 7.92
C GLY A 246 8.50 -9.38 6.96
N PHE A 247 8.81 -9.33 5.67
CA PHE A 247 7.83 -9.08 4.62
C PHE A 247 7.10 -10.36 4.24
N TRP A 248 5.79 -10.27 4.03
CA TRP A 248 5.01 -11.36 3.45
C TRP A 248 3.96 -10.86 2.48
N GLN A 249 3.61 -11.70 1.50
CA GLN A 249 2.49 -11.43 0.61
C GLN A 249 1.20 -11.27 1.42
N SER A 250 0.58 -10.11 1.38
CA SER A 250 -0.67 -9.80 2.07
C SER A 250 -1.69 -9.17 1.14
N SER A 251 -2.87 -8.85 1.68
CA SER A 251 -3.82 -7.98 1.00
C SER A 251 -3.26 -6.55 0.95
N PRO A 252 -3.49 -5.76 -0.13
CA PRO A 252 -3.21 -4.32 -0.11
C PRO A 252 -4.15 -3.57 0.86
N PHE A 253 -5.13 -4.28 1.42
CA PHE A 253 -6.14 -3.79 2.34
C PHE A 253 -5.86 -4.11 3.80
N THR A 254 -4.76 -4.83 4.07
CA THR A 254 -4.29 -5.08 5.42
C THR A 254 -3.96 -3.75 6.09
N SER A 255 -4.38 -3.59 7.34
CA SER A 255 -4.05 -2.43 8.16
C SER A 255 -3.16 -2.86 9.33
N LYS A 256 -2.33 -1.94 9.83
CA LYS A 256 -1.50 -2.18 11.01
C LYS A 256 -2.36 -2.67 12.19
N GLY A 257 -1.96 -3.78 12.80
CA GLY A 257 -2.70 -4.44 13.88
C GLY A 257 -3.57 -5.61 13.44
N ASP A 258 -3.86 -5.75 12.14
CA ASP A 258 -4.69 -6.85 11.63
C ASP A 258 -4.10 -8.24 11.95
N ILE A 259 -5.01 -9.20 12.12
CA ILE A 259 -4.67 -10.60 12.40
C ILE A 259 -4.34 -11.30 11.10
N LEU A 260 -3.22 -12.01 11.06
CA LEU A 260 -2.75 -12.72 9.87
C LEU A 260 -2.67 -14.21 10.18
N VAL A 261 -3.67 -14.97 9.77
CA VAL A 261 -3.75 -16.42 9.99
C VAL A 261 -2.93 -17.13 8.92
N PHE A 262 -1.89 -17.88 9.31
CA PHE A 262 -0.96 -18.45 8.36
C PHE A 262 -1.19 -19.94 8.11
N TYR A 263 -1.41 -20.30 6.85
CA TYR A 263 -1.48 -21.68 6.38
C TYR A 263 -0.24 -22.05 5.56
N GLU A 264 0.51 -23.03 6.03
CA GLU A 264 1.67 -23.57 5.33
C GLU A 264 1.24 -24.61 4.29
N LYS A 265 1.71 -24.47 3.04
CA LYS A 265 1.39 -25.40 1.94
C LYS A 265 2.12 -26.74 2.10
N SER A 266 2.13 -27.54 1.03
CA SER A 266 2.76 -28.84 1.01
C SER A 266 4.27 -28.73 1.30
N PRO A 267 4.86 -29.60 2.14
CA PRO A 267 4.27 -30.84 2.67
C PRO A 267 3.50 -30.69 3.99
N VAL A 268 3.57 -29.54 4.68
CA VAL A 268 2.99 -29.36 6.02
C VAL A 268 1.47 -29.33 6.01
N LYS A 269 0.85 -28.59 5.08
CA LYS A 269 -0.61 -28.50 4.86
C LYS A 269 -1.42 -28.21 6.13
N LYS A 270 -0.96 -27.23 6.92
CA LYS A 270 -1.56 -26.87 8.22
C LYS A 270 -1.56 -25.37 8.44
N LEU A 271 -2.59 -24.88 9.13
CA LEU A 271 -2.57 -23.59 9.80
C LEU A 271 -1.73 -23.74 11.07
N ASN A 272 -0.55 -23.13 11.07
CA ASN A 272 0.48 -23.37 12.09
C ASN A 272 0.94 -22.11 12.83
N SER A 273 0.45 -20.94 12.46
CA SER A 273 0.81 -19.70 13.14
C SER A 273 -0.22 -18.61 12.89
N VAL A 274 -0.23 -17.64 13.80
CA VAL A 274 -0.93 -16.37 13.65
C VAL A 274 0.12 -15.26 13.79
N TRP A 275 0.09 -14.28 12.91
CA TRP A 275 0.94 -13.10 12.93
C TRP A 275 0.09 -11.85 13.08
N ILE A 276 0.74 -10.73 13.34
CA ILE A 276 0.15 -9.39 13.36
C ILE A 276 0.79 -8.57 12.25
N ALA A 277 -0.03 -7.82 11.50
CA ALA A 277 0.47 -6.83 10.55
C ALA A 277 1.13 -5.68 11.32
N LEU A 278 2.42 -5.46 11.11
CA LEU A 278 3.19 -4.35 11.70
C LEU A 278 3.05 -3.05 10.90
N GLU A 279 2.66 -3.15 9.63
CA GLU A 279 2.38 -2.03 8.71
C GLU A 279 1.18 -2.35 7.83
N ASP A 280 0.62 -1.30 7.24
CA ASP A 280 -0.42 -1.42 6.23
C ASP A 280 0.08 -2.20 5.00
N GLY A 281 -0.86 -2.80 4.30
CA GLY A 281 -0.64 -3.43 3.02
C GLY A 281 -0.22 -2.40 1.98
N PHE A 282 0.88 -2.67 1.28
CA PHE A 282 1.35 -1.85 0.17
C PHE A 282 1.48 -2.67 -1.10
N ILE A 283 1.35 -1.99 -2.23
CA ILE A 283 1.54 -2.58 -3.56
C ILE A 283 2.98 -2.34 -3.98
N ASP A 284 3.61 -3.38 -4.51
CA ASP A 284 4.92 -3.30 -5.16
C ASP A 284 4.72 -3.62 -6.65
N PRO A 285 4.84 -2.62 -7.56
CA PRO A 285 4.63 -2.85 -8.98
C PRO A 285 5.70 -3.77 -9.58
N PHE A 286 6.86 -3.94 -8.95
CA PHE A 286 7.98 -4.76 -9.42
C PHE A 286 8.00 -6.15 -8.78
N GLY A 287 7.30 -6.32 -7.65
CA GLY A 287 7.27 -7.57 -6.90
C GLY A 287 6.64 -8.74 -7.66
N HIS A 288 7.19 -9.95 -7.45
CA HIS A 288 6.58 -11.19 -7.94
C HIS A 288 5.13 -11.34 -7.42
N TYR A 289 4.93 -11.01 -6.15
CA TYR A 289 3.60 -10.81 -5.57
C TYR A 289 3.24 -9.34 -5.66
N TYR A 290 1.95 -9.06 -5.87
CA TYR A 290 1.47 -7.70 -6.11
C TYR A 290 1.43 -6.82 -4.86
N SER A 291 1.25 -7.42 -3.69
CA SER A 291 1.11 -6.67 -2.44
C SER A 291 1.71 -7.41 -1.27
N PHE A 292 2.22 -6.64 -0.32
CA PHE A 292 2.95 -7.09 0.85
C PHE A 292 2.56 -6.28 2.08
N SER A 293 2.87 -6.82 3.25
CA SER A 293 2.85 -6.11 4.53
C SER A 293 4.03 -6.60 5.36
N TYR A 294 4.48 -5.77 6.30
CA TYR A 294 5.43 -6.19 7.32
C TYR A 294 4.68 -6.96 8.40
N ILE A 295 5.12 -8.17 8.74
CA ILE A 295 4.46 -9.05 9.70
C ILE A 295 5.36 -9.32 10.88
N GLY A 296 4.79 -9.49 12.07
CA GLY A 296 5.54 -9.77 13.29
C GLY A 296 4.68 -10.36 14.40
N ASN A 297 5.23 -10.40 15.62
CA ASN A 297 4.54 -10.91 16.82
C ASN A 297 3.94 -12.31 16.62
N LYS A 298 4.71 -13.21 15.99
CA LYS A 298 4.29 -14.58 15.68
C LYS A 298 3.82 -15.32 16.92
N ILE A 299 2.60 -15.87 16.84
CA ILE A 299 2.07 -16.87 17.75
C ILE A 299 2.14 -18.21 17.04
N GLU A 300 3.12 -19.02 17.42
CA GLU A 300 3.29 -20.35 16.87
C GLU A 300 2.27 -21.34 17.46
N ILE A 301 1.67 -22.15 16.57
CA ILE A 301 0.75 -23.23 16.94
C ILE A 301 1.52 -24.55 16.78
N PRO A 302 1.75 -25.29 17.88
CA PRO A 302 2.45 -26.57 17.84
C PRO A 302 1.85 -27.53 16.80
N GLY A 303 2.70 -28.31 16.13
CA GLY A 303 2.29 -29.12 14.98
C GLY A 303 1.24 -30.20 15.28
N ASP A 304 1.16 -30.69 16.52
CA ASP A 304 0.14 -31.60 17.04
C ASP A 304 -1.21 -30.90 17.32
N LYS A 305 -1.18 -29.57 17.49
CA LYS A 305 -2.35 -28.72 17.76
C LYS A 305 -2.83 -27.93 16.54
N ALA A 306 -2.00 -27.83 15.51
CA ALA A 306 -2.28 -27.13 14.27
C ALA A 306 -3.45 -27.75 13.48
N ILE A 307 -4.23 -26.90 12.80
CA ILE A 307 -5.39 -27.35 12.00
C ILE A 307 -4.87 -27.80 10.64
N SER A 308 -5.06 -29.07 10.30
CA SER A 308 -4.73 -29.60 8.98
C SER A 308 -5.80 -29.26 7.95
N TYR A 309 -5.42 -29.35 6.68
CA TYR A 309 -6.38 -29.29 5.60
C TYR A 309 -7.55 -30.29 5.74
N ALA A 310 -7.27 -31.50 6.24
CA ALA A 310 -8.30 -32.51 6.44
C ALA A 310 -9.30 -32.10 7.54
N ASP A 311 -8.81 -31.45 8.60
CA ASP A 311 -9.68 -30.89 9.64
C ASP A 311 -10.62 -29.82 9.05
N PHE A 312 -10.10 -28.89 8.25
CA PHE A 312 -10.91 -27.88 7.56
C PHE A 312 -11.97 -28.50 6.63
N LYS A 313 -11.57 -29.48 5.81
CA LYS A 313 -12.48 -30.23 4.92
C LYS A 313 -13.59 -30.96 5.67
N ASN A 314 -13.30 -31.41 6.89
CA ASN A 314 -14.22 -32.19 7.71
C ASN A 314 -15.08 -31.32 8.65
N SER A 315 -14.77 -30.04 8.84
CA SER A 315 -15.61 -29.10 9.60
C SER A 315 -16.95 -28.88 8.91
N ASP A 316 -18.03 -29.07 9.66
CA ASP A 316 -19.39 -28.86 9.15
C ASP A 316 -19.66 -27.37 8.85
N TYR A 317 -19.04 -26.45 9.61
CA TYR A 317 -19.10 -25.01 9.33
C TYR A 317 -18.52 -24.69 7.94
N PHE A 318 -17.28 -25.09 7.66
CA PHE A 318 -16.63 -24.76 6.38
C PHE A 318 -17.24 -25.50 5.18
N LYS A 319 -17.88 -26.66 5.39
CA LYS A 319 -18.67 -27.36 4.35
C LYS A 319 -19.96 -26.62 4.00
N ALA A 320 -20.63 -26.05 5.00
CA ALA A 320 -21.91 -25.35 4.83
C ALA A 320 -21.76 -23.95 4.23
N ARG A 321 -20.56 -23.35 4.35
CA ARG A 321 -20.28 -22.00 3.89
C ARG A 321 -20.30 -21.87 2.36
N ASP A 322 -20.76 -20.71 1.86
CA ASP A 322 -20.68 -20.38 0.42
C ASP A 322 -19.25 -20.55 -0.11
N ARG A 323 -19.12 -21.01 -1.35
CA ARG A 323 -17.82 -21.20 -2.02
C ARG A 323 -17.13 -19.86 -2.26
N LYS A 324 -17.87 -18.78 -2.51
CA LYS A 324 -17.28 -17.46 -2.71
C LYS A 324 -16.70 -16.94 -1.38
N GLY A 325 -15.41 -16.63 -1.37
CA GLY A 325 -14.70 -16.18 -0.16
C GLY A 325 -14.30 -17.31 0.80
N ASN A 326 -14.65 -18.57 0.53
CA ASN A 326 -14.25 -19.70 1.36
C ASN A 326 -12.91 -20.29 0.86
N PHE A 327 -11.84 -19.97 1.58
CA PHE A 327 -10.48 -20.43 1.29
C PHE A 327 -10.31 -21.97 1.33
N VAL A 328 -11.15 -22.68 2.09
CA VAL A 328 -11.14 -24.16 2.14
C VAL A 328 -11.65 -24.74 0.83
N SER A 329 -12.69 -24.15 0.24
CA SER A 329 -13.26 -24.60 -1.04
C SER A 329 -12.29 -24.46 -2.22
N LYS A 330 -11.35 -23.51 -2.12
CA LYS A 330 -10.25 -23.29 -3.06
C LYS A 330 -8.99 -24.11 -2.76
N ASN A 331 -9.05 -25.01 -1.78
CA ASN A 331 -7.91 -25.81 -1.34
C ASN A 331 -6.69 -24.95 -0.97
N PHE A 332 -6.93 -23.75 -0.42
CA PHE A 332 -5.91 -22.75 -0.12
C PHE A 332 -5.03 -22.32 -1.32
N GLN A 333 -5.52 -22.43 -2.56
CA GLN A 333 -4.82 -21.95 -3.75
C GLN A 333 -5.25 -20.53 -4.12
N ASP A 334 -4.28 -19.64 -4.33
CA ASP A 334 -4.49 -18.23 -4.72
C ASP A 334 -5.42 -17.43 -3.80
N VAL A 335 -5.43 -17.79 -2.51
CA VAL A 335 -6.26 -17.14 -1.48
C VAL A 335 -5.46 -16.32 -0.48
N SER A 336 -4.13 -16.23 -0.60
CA SER A 336 -3.34 -15.37 0.29
C SER A 336 -3.81 -13.92 0.16
N GLY A 337 -4.08 -13.27 1.30
CA GLY A 337 -4.70 -11.95 1.37
C GLY A 337 -6.23 -11.95 1.28
N TRP A 338 -6.90 -13.10 1.30
CA TRP A 338 -8.36 -13.14 1.46
C TRP A 338 -8.77 -12.83 2.90
N GLN A 339 -9.91 -12.16 3.07
CA GLN A 339 -10.46 -11.85 4.38
C GLN A 339 -10.89 -13.13 5.10
N VAL A 340 -10.52 -13.24 6.37
CA VAL A 340 -11.05 -14.19 7.34
C VAL A 340 -12.14 -13.44 8.09
N THR A 341 -13.40 -13.88 7.95
CA THR A 341 -14.50 -13.19 8.65
C THR A 341 -14.44 -13.45 10.15
N PHE A 342 -15.20 -12.68 10.92
CA PHE A 342 -15.36 -12.94 12.35
C PHE A 342 -15.78 -14.38 12.64
N ASP A 343 -16.82 -14.88 11.96
CA ASP A 343 -17.31 -16.25 12.14
C ASP A 343 -16.27 -17.31 11.74
N ASP A 344 -15.48 -17.07 10.69
CA ASP A 344 -14.39 -17.97 10.31
C ASP A 344 -13.32 -18.04 11.39
N TYR A 345 -12.97 -16.87 11.96
CA TYR A 345 -11.97 -16.78 13.01
C TYR A 345 -12.44 -17.46 14.29
N VAL A 346 -13.71 -17.30 14.66
CA VAL A 346 -14.34 -18.00 15.79
C VAL A 346 -14.29 -19.52 15.58
N GLU A 347 -14.63 -20.01 14.38
CA GLU A 347 -14.55 -21.44 14.08
C GLU A 347 -13.10 -21.95 14.14
N ILE A 348 -12.14 -21.19 13.61
CA ILE A 348 -10.71 -21.52 13.72
C ILE A 348 -10.28 -21.62 15.19
N LYS A 349 -10.67 -20.65 16.05
CA LYS A 349 -10.39 -20.72 17.49
C LYS A 349 -11.04 -21.95 18.13
N ARG A 350 -12.30 -22.28 17.79
CA ARG A 350 -13.00 -23.48 18.28
C ARG A 350 -12.22 -24.76 17.90
N MET A 351 -11.83 -24.91 16.64
CA MET A 351 -11.06 -26.05 16.15
C MET A 351 -9.68 -26.17 16.83
N LEU A 352 -9.00 -25.05 17.09
CA LEU A 352 -7.74 -25.02 17.83
C LEU A 352 -7.92 -25.45 19.30
N LEU A 353 -9.00 -24.98 19.95
CA LEU A 353 -9.34 -25.38 21.31
C LEU A 353 -9.61 -26.88 21.41
N GLU A 354 -10.32 -27.48 20.45
CA GLU A 354 -10.55 -28.92 20.38
C GLU A 354 -9.25 -29.74 20.25
N LYS A 355 -8.24 -29.15 19.60
CA LYS A 355 -6.88 -29.73 19.52
C LYS A 355 -6.01 -29.39 20.74
N GLY A 356 -6.57 -28.78 21.78
CA GLY A 356 -5.87 -28.47 23.03
C GLY A 356 -4.89 -27.30 22.94
N PHE A 357 -5.08 -26.39 21.98
CA PHE A 357 -4.36 -25.12 21.94
C PHE A 357 -4.99 -24.11 22.89
N ASP A 358 -4.14 -23.32 23.54
CA ASP A 358 -4.57 -22.23 24.43
C ASP A 358 -4.96 -21.01 23.61
N ILE A 359 -6.25 -20.86 23.32
CA ILE A 359 -6.78 -19.81 22.44
C ILE A 359 -6.76 -18.42 23.05
N GLU A 360 -6.47 -18.27 24.35
CA GLU A 360 -6.29 -16.97 25.00
C GLU A 360 -4.99 -16.30 24.56
N LYS A 361 -4.06 -17.06 23.97
CA LYS A 361 -2.85 -16.51 23.33
C LYS A 361 -3.14 -15.82 22.00
N LEU A 362 -4.30 -16.08 21.40
CA LEU A 362 -4.66 -15.49 20.12
C LEU A 362 -5.35 -14.14 20.33
N PRO A 363 -5.09 -13.16 19.45
CA PRO A 363 -5.79 -11.87 19.49
C PRO A 363 -7.31 -12.06 19.42
N LYS A 364 -8.04 -11.09 19.97
CA LYS A 364 -9.50 -11.03 19.82
C LYS A 364 -9.79 -10.16 18.62
N LEU A 365 -10.37 -10.76 17.58
CA LEU A 365 -10.89 -10.01 16.44
C LEU A 365 -12.12 -9.21 16.91
N TYR A 366 -12.21 -7.97 16.47
CA TYR A 366 -13.39 -7.13 16.68
C TYR A 366 -14.63 -7.90 16.24
N GLU A 367 -15.57 -8.07 17.15
CA GLU A 367 -16.89 -8.58 16.81
C GLU A 367 -17.69 -7.40 16.26
N PRO A 368 -18.06 -7.41 14.97
CA PRO A 368 -18.93 -6.38 14.44
C PRO A 368 -20.18 -6.32 15.30
N VAL A 369 -20.56 -5.11 15.71
CA VAL A 369 -21.77 -4.91 16.48
C VAL A 369 -22.92 -5.52 15.68
N LYS A 370 -23.49 -6.61 16.22
CA LYS A 370 -24.83 -7.03 15.84
C LYS A 370 -25.76 -6.02 16.51
N VAL A 371 -25.83 -4.79 15.98
CA VAL A 371 -26.77 -3.78 16.47
C VAL A 371 -28.12 -4.49 16.39
N GLY A 372 -28.76 -4.71 17.53
CA GLY A 372 -29.84 -5.70 17.64
C GLY A 372 -30.85 -5.59 16.50
N ASN A 373 -31.16 -6.69 15.82
CA ASN A 373 -32.13 -6.82 14.71
C ASN A 373 -32.05 -5.81 13.55
N VAL A 374 -31.01 -4.98 13.44
CA VAL A 374 -30.84 -4.03 12.34
C VAL A 374 -29.99 -4.69 11.26
N LYS A 375 -30.60 -5.05 10.14
CA LYS A 375 -29.91 -5.68 9.02
C LYS A 375 -29.42 -4.59 8.07
N ILE A 376 -28.12 -4.33 8.07
CA ILE A 376 -27.45 -3.43 7.13
C ILE A 376 -27.08 -4.24 5.87
N GLU A 377 -27.71 -3.95 4.75
CA GLU A 377 -27.39 -4.57 3.44
C GLU A 377 -26.79 -3.57 2.45
N HIS A 378 -27.13 -2.28 2.61
CA HIS A 378 -26.79 -1.21 1.70
C HIS A 378 -26.27 0.02 2.46
N GLU A 379 -25.55 0.89 1.76
CA GLU A 379 -25.03 2.15 2.31
C GLU A 379 -26.12 3.02 2.94
N LYS A 380 -27.30 3.03 2.30
CA LYS A 380 -28.49 3.72 2.80
C LYS A 380 -28.97 3.18 4.16
N ASP A 381 -28.72 1.93 4.49
CA ASP A 381 -29.10 1.38 5.78
C ASP A 381 -28.23 1.95 6.90
N VAL A 382 -26.95 2.26 6.62
CA VAL A 382 -26.07 2.94 7.59
C VAL A 382 -26.62 4.33 7.91
N SER A 383 -27.06 5.07 6.90
CA SER A 383 -27.62 6.40 7.13
C SER A 383 -28.96 6.33 7.86
N GLU A 384 -29.90 5.50 7.41
CA GLU A 384 -31.27 5.45 7.95
C GLU A 384 -31.36 4.76 9.30
N GLN A 385 -30.54 3.74 9.55
CA GLN A 385 -30.69 2.87 10.72
C GLN A 385 -29.63 3.15 11.80
N LEU A 386 -28.54 3.86 11.49
CA LEU A 386 -27.47 4.20 12.45
C LEU A 386 -27.29 5.71 12.60
N LEU A 387 -26.92 6.41 11.51
CA LEU A 387 -26.56 7.84 11.58
C LEU A 387 -27.73 8.75 11.97
N ILE A 388 -28.86 8.67 11.25
CA ILE A 388 -30.02 9.54 11.51
C ILE A 388 -30.53 9.37 12.95
N PRO A 389 -30.76 8.13 13.45
CA PRO A 389 -31.15 7.91 14.84
C PRO A 389 -30.17 8.51 15.85
N LEU A 390 -28.85 8.40 15.59
CA LEU A 390 -27.83 8.98 16.47
C LEU A 390 -27.94 10.51 16.55
N LEU A 391 -28.07 11.19 15.40
CA LEU A 391 -28.21 12.66 15.36
C LEU A 391 -29.50 13.12 16.06
N GLU A 392 -30.60 12.39 15.89
CA GLU A 392 -31.87 12.67 16.56
C GLU A 392 -31.80 12.45 18.08
N GLN A 393 -31.10 11.40 18.53
CA GLN A 393 -30.80 11.18 19.96
C GLN A 393 -29.94 12.30 20.56
N MET A 394 -29.05 12.90 19.75
CA MET A 394 -28.29 14.09 20.14
C MET A 394 -29.16 15.36 20.20
N GLY A 395 -30.40 15.30 19.74
CA GLY A 395 -31.39 16.37 19.82
C GLY A 395 -31.45 17.26 18.58
N TRP A 396 -30.83 16.85 17.47
CA TRP A 396 -30.92 17.54 16.18
C TRP A 396 -32.05 16.97 15.35
N VAL A 397 -32.74 17.83 14.59
CA VAL A 397 -33.92 17.46 13.83
C VAL A 397 -33.60 17.43 12.34
N LYS A 398 -33.95 16.33 11.67
CA LYS A 398 -33.83 16.19 10.21
C LYS A 398 -34.63 17.28 9.49
N ASP A 399 -34.07 17.78 8.39
CA ASP A 399 -34.61 18.88 7.57
C ASP A 399 -34.66 20.25 8.27
N LYS A 400 -34.08 20.35 9.48
CA LYS A 400 -33.93 21.60 10.21
C LYS A 400 -32.49 21.85 10.63
N ASP A 401 -31.92 20.93 11.40
CA ASP A 401 -30.56 21.02 11.92
C ASP A 401 -29.59 20.27 11.01
N PHE A 402 -30.02 19.17 10.38
CA PHE A 402 -29.25 18.45 9.37
C PHE A 402 -30.11 18.02 8.18
N LYS A 403 -29.48 17.86 7.02
CA LYS A 403 -30.16 17.48 5.76
C LYS A 403 -29.25 16.61 4.90
N GLY A 404 -29.86 15.67 4.18
CA GLY A 404 -29.16 14.82 3.23
C GLY A 404 -29.13 15.40 1.81
N GLU A 405 -28.19 14.92 0.99
CA GLU A 405 -28.09 15.20 -0.46
C GLU A 405 -28.14 16.70 -0.82
N VAL A 406 -27.45 17.54 -0.03
CA VAL A 406 -27.45 18.99 -0.24
C VAL A 406 -26.60 19.35 -1.46
N GLU A 407 -27.18 20.02 -2.45
CA GLU A 407 -26.46 20.47 -3.64
C GLU A 407 -25.71 21.78 -3.36
N PHE A 408 -24.39 21.79 -3.53
CA PHE A 408 -23.64 23.04 -3.60
C PHE A 408 -23.79 23.68 -4.98
N ASN A 409 -23.98 25.01 -5.00
CA ASN A 409 -23.97 25.82 -6.23
C ASN A 409 -22.53 25.93 -6.78
N ALA A 410 -22.02 24.87 -7.38
CA ALA A 410 -20.77 24.90 -8.13
C ALA A 410 -21.06 25.55 -9.49
N GLY A 411 -20.63 26.81 -9.68
CA GLY A 411 -20.74 27.51 -10.96
C GLY A 411 -20.31 26.63 -12.16
N ARG A 412 -20.89 26.88 -13.35
CA ARG A 412 -20.72 26.06 -14.56
C ARG A 412 -19.24 25.76 -14.84
N GLY A 413 -18.88 24.47 -14.93
CA GLY A 413 -17.54 24.03 -15.30
C GLY A 413 -17.17 24.40 -16.75
N LYS A 414 -15.88 24.25 -17.12
CA LYS A 414 -15.34 24.51 -18.47
C LYS A 414 -16.02 23.72 -19.60
N THR A 415 -16.80 22.69 -19.26
CA THR A 415 -17.53 21.81 -20.19
C THR A 415 -19.02 22.17 -20.35
N GLY A 416 -19.51 23.21 -19.65
CA GLY A 416 -20.93 23.62 -19.72
C GLY A 416 -21.90 22.79 -18.89
N PHE A 417 -21.45 21.70 -18.27
CA PHE A 417 -22.22 20.90 -17.32
C PHE A 417 -21.93 21.34 -15.88
N ALA A 418 -22.96 21.41 -15.04
CA ALA A 418 -22.79 21.57 -13.60
C ALA A 418 -22.29 20.22 -13.05
N SER A 419 -21.11 20.20 -12.43
CA SER A 419 -20.70 19.04 -11.63
C SER A 419 -21.42 19.14 -10.30
N GLU A 420 -22.46 18.34 -10.11
CA GLU A 420 -23.17 18.27 -8.83
C GLU A 420 -22.22 17.69 -7.76
N LYS A 421 -21.83 18.51 -6.79
CA LYS A 421 -21.11 18.06 -5.61
C LYS A 421 -22.10 17.98 -4.47
N ARG A 422 -22.34 16.77 -3.98
CA ARG A 422 -23.38 16.46 -2.99
C ARG A 422 -22.73 15.64 -1.86
N PRO A 423 -22.50 16.23 -0.67
CA PRO A 423 -22.25 15.45 0.53
C PRO A 423 -23.48 14.61 0.88
N ASP A 424 -23.26 13.48 1.55
CA ASP A 424 -24.37 12.63 1.99
C ASP A 424 -25.24 13.35 3.01
N PHE A 425 -24.63 14.00 4.01
CA PHE A 425 -25.32 14.88 4.96
C PHE A 425 -24.52 16.12 5.35
N LEU A 426 -25.24 17.19 5.66
CA LEU A 426 -24.71 18.38 6.33
C LEU A 426 -25.45 18.62 7.65
N LEU A 427 -24.74 19.07 8.68
CA LEU A 427 -25.30 19.42 9.99
C LEU A 427 -24.91 20.86 10.38
N HIS A 428 -25.84 21.54 11.03
CA HIS A 428 -25.82 22.98 11.34
C HIS A 428 -25.77 23.85 10.08
N ILE A 429 -26.74 23.63 9.18
CA ILE A 429 -26.81 24.29 7.88
C ILE A 429 -27.26 25.74 8.02
N VAL A 430 -26.56 26.64 7.35
CA VAL A 430 -26.94 28.04 7.16
C VAL A 430 -27.06 28.29 5.66
N GLU A 431 -28.29 28.34 5.16
CA GLU A 431 -28.58 28.67 3.76
C GLU A 431 -28.67 30.20 3.59
N THR A 432 -27.84 30.74 2.70
CA THR A 432 -27.96 32.12 2.22
C THR A 432 -28.47 32.12 0.78
N LYS A 433 -28.76 33.30 0.21
CA LYS A 433 -29.24 33.39 -1.19
C LYS A 433 -28.21 32.90 -2.22
N ASP A 434 -26.93 32.94 -1.87
CA ASP A 434 -25.83 32.70 -2.81
C ASP A 434 -24.95 31.50 -2.42
N ASP A 435 -25.01 31.02 -1.16
CA ASP A 435 -24.15 29.96 -0.66
C ASP A 435 -24.80 29.11 0.45
N ILE A 436 -24.28 27.90 0.66
CA ILE A 436 -24.66 26.98 1.74
C ILE A 436 -23.44 26.71 2.61
N GLU A 437 -23.52 27.13 3.86
CA GLU A 437 -22.51 26.80 4.88
C GLU A 437 -23.06 25.72 5.82
N ALA A 438 -22.19 24.87 6.34
CA ALA A 438 -22.53 23.89 7.37
C ALA A 438 -21.36 23.72 8.31
N LYS A 439 -21.62 23.51 9.61
CA LYS A 439 -20.53 23.27 10.57
C LYS A 439 -19.88 21.91 10.37
N VAL A 440 -20.69 20.89 10.06
CA VAL A 440 -20.24 19.52 9.89
C VAL A 440 -20.66 19.01 8.50
N ALA A 441 -19.69 18.46 7.77
CA ALA A 441 -19.93 17.66 6.58
C ALA A 441 -19.80 16.17 6.92
N ILE A 442 -20.73 15.35 6.45
CA ILE A 442 -20.81 13.93 6.78
C ILE A 442 -20.82 13.11 5.50
N GLU A 443 -19.89 12.15 5.41
CA GLU A 443 -19.82 11.12 4.37
C GLU A 443 -20.22 9.76 4.97
N VAL A 444 -21.08 9.02 4.29
CA VAL A 444 -21.58 7.72 4.72
C VAL A 444 -21.18 6.66 3.73
N LYS A 445 -20.65 5.53 4.22
CA LYS A 445 -20.35 4.36 3.39
C LYS A 445 -21.00 3.12 3.96
N HIS A 446 -21.25 2.11 3.13
CA HIS A 446 -21.71 0.82 3.65
C HIS A 446 -20.69 0.19 4.61
N HIS A 447 -19.46 -0.02 4.14
CA HIS A 447 -18.35 -0.55 4.92
C HIS A 447 -17.06 -0.15 4.21
N MET A 448 -16.23 0.66 4.86
CA MET A 448 -14.88 0.99 4.42
C MET A 448 -13.95 -0.14 4.85
N LYS A 449 -13.64 -1.02 3.92
CA LYS A 449 -12.99 -2.30 4.23
C LYS A 449 -11.49 -2.16 4.47
N ASN A 450 -10.89 -0.99 4.25
CA ASN A 450 -9.44 -0.81 4.24
C ASN A 450 -9.01 0.64 4.16
N GLU A 451 -7.74 0.90 4.45
CA GLU A 451 -7.12 2.24 4.41
C GLU A 451 -7.22 2.93 3.04
N LYS A 452 -7.21 2.18 1.92
CA LYS A 452 -7.42 2.81 0.60
C LYS A 452 -8.83 3.37 0.46
N GLU A 453 -9.85 2.58 0.81
CA GLU A 453 -11.24 3.05 0.81
C GLU A 453 -11.40 4.21 1.80
N ILE A 454 -10.76 4.14 2.97
CA ILE A 454 -10.76 5.23 3.95
C ILE A 454 -10.15 6.49 3.35
N HIS A 455 -9.00 6.38 2.67
CA HIS A 455 -8.29 7.47 2.02
C HIS A 455 -9.10 8.12 0.89
N GLU A 456 -9.70 7.30 0.03
CA GLU A 456 -10.56 7.77 -1.06
C GLU A 456 -11.79 8.51 -0.51
N ASN A 457 -12.42 7.95 0.53
CA ASN A 457 -13.58 8.57 1.19
C ASN A 457 -13.17 9.80 2.02
N PHE A 458 -11.97 9.84 2.59
CA PHE A 458 -11.42 11.01 3.25
C PHE A 458 -11.17 12.15 2.24
N LYS A 459 -10.56 11.85 1.09
CA LYS A 459 -10.39 12.81 -0.01
C LYS A 459 -11.74 13.37 -0.48
N GLN A 460 -12.73 12.50 -0.63
CA GLN A 460 -14.10 12.88 -1.02
C GLN A 460 -14.76 13.78 0.05
N GLY A 461 -14.85 13.31 1.29
CA GLY A 461 -15.44 14.04 2.41
C GLY A 461 -14.73 15.37 2.67
N ARG A 462 -13.39 15.41 2.60
CA ARG A 462 -12.59 16.64 2.71
C ARG A 462 -12.90 17.65 1.61
N SER A 463 -13.13 17.18 0.38
CA SER A 463 -13.59 18.03 -0.72
C SER A 463 -14.92 18.68 -0.34
N TYR A 464 -15.92 17.90 0.09
CA TYR A 464 -17.23 18.43 0.48
C TYR A 464 -17.19 19.37 1.70
N ALA A 465 -16.42 19.02 2.72
CA ALA A 465 -16.18 19.88 3.88
C ALA A 465 -15.55 21.22 3.48
N LYS A 466 -14.74 21.26 2.43
CA LYS A 466 -14.21 22.51 1.87
C LYS A 466 -15.28 23.34 1.17
N TRP A 467 -16.21 22.71 0.45
CA TRP A 467 -17.31 23.41 -0.23
C TRP A 467 -18.28 24.04 0.75
N GLY A 468 -18.69 23.31 1.80
CA GLY A 468 -19.61 23.83 2.82
C GLY A 468 -18.96 24.64 3.94
N ALA A 469 -17.70 25.06 3.77
CA ALA A 469 -16.90 25.73 4.81
C ALA A 469 -16.89 25.03 6.19
N ALA A 470 -17.04 23.70 6.21
CA ALA A 470 -17.21 22.94 7.43
C ALA A 470 -15.97 22.96 8.33
N GLU A 471 -16.20 23.05 9.63
CA GLU A 471 -15.19 23.01 10.69
C GLU A 471 -14.83 21.56 11.05
N VAL A 472 -15.79 20.66 10.83
CA VAL A 472 -15.70 19.24 11.17
C VAL A 472 -16.08 18.40 9.95
N LEU A 473 -15.30 17.36 9.70
CA LEU A 473 -15.65 16.30 8.75
C LEU A 473 -15.94 15.04 9.56
N MET A 474 -17.07 14.41 9.30
CA MET A 474 -17.39 13.09 9.83
C MET A 474 -17.49 12.08 8.68
N ILE A 475 -16.91 10.90 8.87
CA ILE A 475 -17.04 9.79 7.94
C ILE A 475 -17.49 8.58 8.75
N CYS A 476 -18.56 7.92 8.35
CA CYS A 476 -19.06 6.75 9.07
C CYS A 476 -19.45 5.60 8.14
N ASP A 477 -19.37 4.38 8.66
CA ASP A 477 -19.83 3.17 7.98
C ASP A 477 -20.56 2.22 8.94
N MET A 478 -20.87 0.99 8.53
CA MET A 478 -21.56 0.02 9.40
C MET A 478 -20.77 -0.38 10.67
N ILE A 479 -19.49 -0.03 10.78
CA ILE A 479 -18.61 -0.41 11.88
C ILE A 479 -18.36 0.77 12.82
N ARG A 480 -18.09 1.96 12.28
CA ARG A 480 -17.54 3.08 13.06
C ARG A 480 -17.92 4.47 12.54
N ILE A 481 -17.53 5.46 13.32
CA ILE A 481 -17.60 6.89 13.06
C ILE A 481 -16.19 7.48 13.26
N ARG A 482 -15.69 8.23 12.28
CA ARG A 482 -14.45 9.02 12.38
C ARG A 482 -14.76 10.50 12.25
N VAL A 483 -14.22 11.29 13.17
CA VAL A 483 -14.43 12.73 13.25
C VAL A 483 -13.09 13.45 13.13
N TYR A 484 -12.96 14.26 12.09
CA TYR A 484 -11.78 15.05 11.78
C TYR A 484 -12.06 16.51 12.09
N GLN A 485 -11.17 17.15 12.83
CA GLN A 485 -11.21 18.59 13.10
C GLN A 485 -10.12 19.30 12.31
N ARG A 486 -10.30 20.59 12.07
CA ARG A 486 -9.24 21.40 11.45
C ARG A 486 -8.09 21.60 12.42
N ASN A 487 -6.87 21.31 11.96
CA ASN A 487 -5.65 21.58 12.70
C ASN A 487 -5.33 23.09 12.76
N LYS A 488 -4.24 23.45 13.44
CA LYS A 488 -3.76 24.85 13.56
C LYS A 488 -3.47 25.55 12.23
N LYS A 489 -3.31 24.80 11.13
CA LYS A 489 -3.13 25.30 9.75
C LYS A 489 -4.45 25.37 8.98
N ASN A 490 -5.58 25.20 9.66
CA ASN A 490 -6.94 25.19 9.12
C ASN A 490 -7.21 24.05 8.10
N ARG A 491 -6.57 22.88 8.29
CA ARG A 491 -6.70 21.71 7.40
C ARG A 491 -7.19 20.48 8.16
N PHE A 492 -7.95 19.62 7.48
CA PHE A 492 -8.14 18.24 7.89
C PHE A 492 -6.90 17.43 7.50
N GLU A 493 -6.34 16.69 8.44
CA GLU A 493 -5.28 15.70 8.21
C GLU A 493 -5.90 14.31 8.39
N GLU A 494 -5.59 13.40 7.48
CA GLU A 494 -6.21 12.06 7.45
C GLU A 494 -5.86 11.20 8.66
N THR A 495 -4.70 11.44 9.25
CA THR A 495 -4.21 10.70 10.42
C THR A 495 -4.60 11.35 11.76
N ASP A 496 -5.30 12.49 11.73
CA ASP A 496 -5.71 13.25 12.92
C ASP A 496 -7.24 13.23 13.06
N TYR A 497 -7.74 12.14 13.63
CA TYR A 497 -9.17 11.94 13.87
C TYR A 497 -9.46 11.35 15.26
N THR A 498 -10.68 11.58 15.73
CA THR A 498 -11.27 10.85 16.85
C THR A 498 -12.21 9.79 16.29
N GLU A 499 -12.07 8.56 16.78
CA GLU A 499 -12.88 7.41 16.34
C GLU A 499 -13.84 6.95 17.43
N PHE A 500 -15.02 6.50 16.99
CA PHE A 500 -16.05 5.89 17.81
C PHE A 500 -16.60 4.66 17.10
N SER A 501 -16.79 3.56 17.82
CA SER A 501 -17.69 2.49 17.39
C SER A 501 -19.14 2.90 17.60
N TRP A 502 -20.09 2.24 16.94
CA TRP A 502 -21.51 2.45 17.23
C TRP A 502 -21.87 2.10 18.67
N ASN A 503 -21.18 1.13 19.30
CA ASN A 503 -21.37 0.80 20.72
C ASN A 503 -20.87 1.90 21.66
N ASP A 504 -19.82 2.64 21.28
CA ASP A 504 -19.35 3.77 22.10
C ASP A 504 -20.43 4.84 22.25
N THR A 505 -21.36 4.95 21.28
CA THR A 505 -22.47 5.89 21.36
C THR A 505 -23.52 5.52 22.42
N GLU A 506 -23.50 4.29 22.95
CA GLU A 506 -24.34 3.90 24.10
C GLU A 506 -23.72 4.30 25.44
N ASN A 507 -22.40 4.56 25.47
CA ASN A 507 -21.70 5.03 26.66
C ASN A 507 -21.93 6.55 26.85
N PRO A 508 -22.46 7.01 28.00
CA PRO A 508 -22.80 8.43 28.20
C PRO A 508 -21.63 9.41 28.00
N ASP A 509 -20.42 9.04 28.41
CA ASP A 509 -19.25 9.92 28.31
C ASP A 509 -18.77 10.03 26.86
N LYS A 510 -18.72 8.90 26.16
CA LYS A 510 -18.36 8.85 24.73
C LYS A 510 -19.41 9.50 23.85
N PHE A 511 -20.68 9.30 24.15
CA PHE A 511 -21.79 10.00 23.49
C PHE A 511 -21.68 11.52 23.69
N ALA A 512 -21.38 11.99 24.90
CA ALA A 512 -21.18 13.40 25.18
C ALA A 512 -19.95 13.98 24.46
N GLU A 513 -18.86 13.20 24.36
CA GLU A 513 -17.66 13.54 23.59
C GLU A 513 -17.98 13.73 22.10
N LEU A 514 -18.61 12.73 21.47
CA LEU A 514 -19.00 12.80 20.06
C LEU A 514 -19.96 13.97 19.81
N LYS A 515 -20.99 14.12 20.64
CA LYS A 515 -21.95 15.23 20.53
C LYS A 515 -21.24 16.58 20.62
N LYS A 516 -20.25 16.73 21.50
CA LYS A 516 -19.46 17.96 21.63
C LYS A 516 -18.62 18.25 20.40
N LEU A 517 -18.06 17.23 19.74
CA LEU A 517 -17.31 17.41 18.50
C LEU A 517 -18.20 17.89 17.35
N LEU A 518 -19.47 17.44 17.32
CA LEU A 518 -20.42 17.75 16.26
C LEU A 518 -21.27 19.01 16.52
N SER A 519 -21.40 19.44 17.78
CA SER A 519 -22.11 20.68 18.20
C SER A 519 -21.31 21.93 17.88
#